data_AF-A0A163V5G1-F1
#
_entry.id   AF-A0A163V5G1-F1
#
_cell.length_a   1.000
_cell.length_b   1.000
_cell.length_c   1.000
_cell.angle_alpha   90.00
_cell.angle_beta   90.00
_cell.angle_gamma   90.00
#
_symmetry.space_group_name_H-M   'P 1'
#
loop_
_entity.id
_entity.type
_entity.pdbx_description
1 polymer ?
#
loop_
_entity_poly.entity_id
_entity_poly.type
_entity_poly.pdbx_seq_one_letter_code
_entity_poly.pdbx_strand_id
1 'polypeptide(L)'
;MSIILRVQRESGGQPIEIGNGQITDYSYTNTSPSDFLAKAYNAEHSIQIRGEIPLRLLPPVEQDADNSNMLYAWALTEYRPDNDYYRSVTVQIVRHEKTIREVTFTHAYVHVYQEQVNGLKGVLEFELVVRQRRDQLDSIQFGSVEKIRENEKRVSILSNASKIEYWEQFDDYYGSTTEIHPINKDSIGRASYIFYEPTDWSDQAKSEADKLSKIYGSPVHMISISNINDFVSGWNSMGIDGESKVNIDGVSLLFHGHPTTVIIHYDEENPQYLTTNPKGKTDESGTPAYYIGKLDTKTIDQLYVWTCNGGNIDYLKNNTAVAFAKNNEIKTVIGWDGELSWTKLLDGTYTPRRSLNQHDFFKRWSKSLRMPIGEITYTKDIKGIVWPYWDTPGS
;
A
#
# COMPACT_ATOMS: atom_id res chain seq x y z
N MET A 1 -19.40 -14.20 -9.45
CA MET A 1 -18.67 -13.06 -10.05
C MET A 1 -17.38 -13.63 -10.59
N SER A 2 -17.01 -13.27 -11.81
CA SER A 2 -15.79 -13.74 -12.47
C SER A 2 -15.04 -12.57 -13.05
N ILE A 3 -13.72 -12.72 -13.18
CA ILE A 3 -12.85 -11.73 -13.82
C ILE A 3 -12.30 -12.38 -15.09
N ILE A 4 -12.28 -11.61 -16.17
CA ILE A 4 -11.72 -12.00 -17.46
C ILE A 4 -10.59 -11.03 -17.77
N LEU A 5 -9.41 -11.58 -18.04
CA LEU A 5 -8.25 -10.87 -18.54
C LEU A 5 -8.09 -11.17 -20.02
N ARG A 6 -7.91 -10.13 -20.83
CA ARG A 6 -7.59 -10.22 -22.26
C ARG A 6 -6.39 -9.35 -22.58
N VAL A 7 -5.36 -9.92 -23.20
CA VAL A 7 -4.15 -9.20 -23.66
C VAL A 7 -4.02 -9.33 -25.17
N GLN A 8 -3.88 -8.20 -25.87
CA GLN A 8 -3.84 -8.13 -27.34
C GLN A 8 -2.58 -7.41 -27.82
N ARG A 9 -1.96 -7.94 -28.88
CA ARG A 9 -0.83 -7.32 -29.56
C ARG A 9 -1.29 -6.33 -30.61
N GLU A 10 -0.49 -5.29 -30.83
CA GLU A 10 -0.74 -4.34 -31.93
C GLU A 10 -0.46 -4.97 -33.29
N SER A 11 0.57 -5.83 -33.40
CA SER A 11 0.89 -6.55 -34.63
C SER A 11 -0.20 -7.56 -35.07
N GLY A 12 -1.19 -7.81 -34.21
CA GLY A 12 -2.24 -8.80 -34.40
C GLY A 12 -1.87 -10.18 -33.84
N GLY A 13 -2.71 -11.18 -34.11
CA GLY A 13 -2.57 -12.53 -33.58
C GLY A 13 -3.66 -12.91 -32.58
N GLN A 14 -3.58 -14.12 -32.05
CA GLN A 14 -4.53 -14.60 -31.04
C GLN A 14 -4.31 -13.82 -29.73
N PRO A 15 -5.37 -13.34 -29.06
CA PRO A 15 -5.22 -12.70 -27.76
C PRO A 15 -4.91 -13.75 -26.68
N ILE A 16 -4.24 -13.31 -25.60
CA ILE A 16 -4.15 -14.08 -24.37
C ILE A 16 -5.45 -13.85 -23.61
N GLU A 17 -6.26 -14.89 -23.42
CA GLU A 17 -7.53 -14.81 -22.70
C GLU A 17 -7.49 -15.75 -21.49
N ILE A 18 -7.62 -15.18 -20.29
CA ILE A 18 -7.65 -15.92 -19.02
C ILE A 18 -8.96 -15.56 -18.32
N GLY A 19 -9.74 -16.57 -17.93
CA GLY A 19 -11.08 -16.36 -17.40
C GLY A 19 -11.60 -17.58 -16.65
N ASN A 20 -12.92 -17.73 -16.56
CA ASN A 20 -13.56 -18.94 -15.99
C ASN A 20 -13.09 -19.31 -14.57
N GLY A 21 -12.83 -18.31 -13.72
CA GLY A 21 -12.40 -18.50 -12.33
C GLY A 21 -10.90 -18.69 -12.14
N GLN A 22 -10.09 -18.56 -13.21
CA GLN A 22 -8.63 -18.60 -13.12
C GLN A 22 -8.02 -17.31 -12.56
N ILE A 23 -8.74 -16.19 -12.61
CA ILE A 23 -8.30 -14.94 -11.97
C ILE A 23 -8.88 -14.89 -10.56
N THR A 24 -7.99 -14.82 -9.56
CA THR A 24 -8.33 -14.86 -8.15
C THR A 24 -8.43 -13.48 -7.51
N ASP A 25 -7.69 -12.50 -8.04
CA ASP A 25 -7.64 -11.14 -7.50
C ASP A 25 -7.31 -10.11 -8.58
N TYR A 26 -7.78 -8.87 -8.40
CA TYR A 26 -7.40 -7.73 -9.25
C TYR A 26 -7.40 -6.43 -8.43
N SER A 27 -6.45 -5.54 -8.73
CA SER A 27 -6.38 -4.20 -8.13
C SER A 27 -5.99 -3.19 -9.20
N TYR A 28 -6.80 -2.14 -9.36
CA TYR A 28 -6.48 -1.02 -10.23
C TYR A 28 -6.02 0.16 -9.39
N THR A 29 -4.92 0.79 -9.78
CA THR A 29 -4.31 1.92 -9.08
C THR A 29 -4.12 3.06 -10.07
N ASN A 30 -4.62 4.25 -9.71
CA ASN A 30 -4.32 5.50 -10.39
C ASN A 30 -3.50 6.38 -9.44
N THR A 31 -2.26 6.65 -9.82
CA THR A 31 -1.32 7.47 -9.09
C THR A 31 -1.17 8.80 -9.82
N SER A 32 -1.78 9.86 -9.33
CA SER A 32 -1.50 11.20 -9.81
C SER A 32 -0.27 11.78 -9.09
N PRO A 33 0.61 12.55 -9.76
CA PRO A 33 1.66 13.29 -9.10
C PRO A 33 1.03 14.27 -8.11
N SER A 34 1.70 14.48 -6.99
CA SER A 34 1.32 15.51 -6.02
C SER A 34 1.93 16.87 -6.36
N ASP A 35 2.25 17.16 -7.64
CA ASP A 35 2.84 18.42 -8.07
C ASP A 35 1.77 19.51 -8.29
N PHE A 36 2.17 20.78 -8.17
CA PHE A 36 1.26 21.93 -8.30
C PHE A 36 0.86 22.23 -9.76
N LEU A 37 1.18 21.35 -10.69
CA LEU A 37 0.98 21.58 -12.11
C LEU A 37 -0.40 21.08 -12.50
N ALA A 38 -1.21 21.96 -13.12
CA ALA A 38 -2.55 21.63 -13.60
C ALA A 38 -2.58 20.45 -14.60
N LYS A 39 -1.42 20.09 -15.15
CA LYS A 39 -1.20 18.87 -15.91
C LYS A 39 -0.32 17.94 -15.08
N ALA A 40 -0.87 16.79 -14.68
CA ALA A 40 -0.12 15.74 -14.01
C ALA A 40 0.98 15.21 -14.94
N TYR A 41 2.23 15.62 -14.73
CA TYR A 41 3.31 15.20 -15.62
C TYR A 41 3.69 13.74 -15.39
N ASN A 42 3.60 13.21 -14.16
CA ASN A 42 3.99 11.85 -13.77
C ASN A 42 2.79 10.96 -13.39
N ALA A 43 1.59 11.17 -13.96
CA ALA A 43 0.48 10.28 -13.64
C ALA A 43 0.80 8.84 -14.10
N GLU A 44 0.44 7.87 -13.28
CA GLU A 44 0.64 6.46 -13.56
C GLU A 44 -0.66 5.71 -13.31
N HIS A 45 -1.03 4.88 -14.27
CA HIS A 45 -2.13 3.95 -14.12
C HIS A 45 -1.52 2.56 -14.12
N SER A 46 -1.91 1.75 -13.15
CA SER A 46 -1.44 0.37 -12.97
C SER A 46 -2.63 -0.55 -12.72
N ILE A 47 -2.53 -1.78 -13.19
CA ILE A 47 -3.46 -2.85 -12.79
C ILE A 47 -2.66 -4.11 -12.45
N GLN A 48 -2.90 -4.62 -11.24
CA GLN A 48 -2.37 -5.86 -10.72
C GLN A 48 -3.44 -6.94 -10.85
N ILE A 49 -3.06 -8.10 -11.36
CA ILE A 49 -3.92 -9.25 -11.61
C ILE A 49 -3.22 -10.48 -11.03
N ARG A 50 -3.93 -11.27 -10.24
CA ARG A 50 -3.45 -12.56 -9.73
C ARG A 50 -4.36 -13.68 -10.21
N GLY A 51 -3.77 -14.83 -10.49
CA GLY A 51 -4.53 -15.98 -10.94
C GLY A 51 -3.87 -17.32 -10.66
N GLU A 52 -4.69 -18.36 -10.78
CA GLU A 52 -4.30 -19.77 -10.70
C GLU A 52 -4.76 -20.48 -11.99
N ILE A 53 -3.82 -21.02 -12.76
CA ILE A 53 -4.09 -21.78 -13.99
C ILE A 53 -3.84 -23.27 -13.72
N PRO A 54 -4.85 -24.16 -13.82
CA PRO A 54 -4.62 -25.59 -13.72
C PRO A 54 -3.55 -26.06 -14.72
N LEU A 55 -2.57 -26.84 -14.27
CA LEU A 55 -1.42 -27.25 -15.09
C LEU A 55 -1.85 -28.02 -16.35
N ARG A 56 -2.98 -28.74 -16.29
CA ARG A 56 -3.57 -29.44 -17.45
C ARG A 56 -4.06 -28.52 -18.57
N LEU A 57 -4.24 -27.23 -18.29
CA LEU A 57 -4.68 -26.22 -19.26
C LEU A 57 -3.49 -25.44 -19.83
N LEU A 58 -2.28 -25.65 -19.31
CA LEU A 58 -1.08 -25.08 -19.88
C LEU A 58 -0.70 -25.85 -21.17
N PRO A 59 -0.16 -25.15 -22.17
CA PRO A 59 0.34 -25.81 -23.36
C PRO A 59 1.49 -26.76 -23.00
N PRO A 60 1.65 -27.87 -23.73
CA PRO A 60 2.82 -28.72 -23.59
C PRO A 60 4.10 -27.93 -23.92
N VAL A 61 5.16 -28.18 -23.16
CA VAL A 61 6.49 -27.61 -23.42
C VAL A 61 7.11 -28.36 -24.59
N GLU A 62 6.76 -27.96 -25.81
CA GLU A 62 7.40 -28.45 -27.03
C GLU A 62 8.57 -27.54 -27.40
N GLN A 63 9.64 -28.13 -27.92
CA GLN A 63 10.91 -27.45 -28.18
C GLN A 63 10.79 -26.31 -29.21
N ASP A 64 9.78 -26.39 -30.09
CA ASP A 64 9.51 -25.42 -31.18
C ASP A 64 8.13 -24.73 -31.02
N ALA A 65 7.49 -24.80 -29.85
CA ALA A 65 6.21 -24.13 -29.63
C ALA A 65 6.33 -22.61 -29.73
N ASP A 66 5.43 -21.97 -30.48
CA ASP A 66 5.30 -20.51 -30.49
C ASP A 66 4.76 -20.01 -29.15
N ASN A 67 5.69 -19.70 -28.25
CA ASN A 67 5.42 -19.20 -26.91
C ASN A 67 5.28 -17.68 -26.86
N SER A 68 5.37 -16.97 -27.99
CA SER A 68 5.32 -15.49 -28.02
C SER A 68 4.03 -14.94 -27.39
N ASN A 69 2.99 -15.78 -27.30
CA ASN A 69 1.67 -15.45 -26.79
C ASN A 69 1.40 -15.87 -25.34
N MET A 70 2.46 -16.02 -24.56
CA MET A 70 2.36 -16.27 -23.12
C MET A 70 2.63 -15.00 -22.33
N LEU A 71 2.07 -14.91 -21.12
CA LEU A 71 2.32 -13.76 -20.23
C LEU A 71 3.81 -13.66 -19.87
N TYR A 72 4.49 -14.78 -19.59
CA TYR A 72 5.94 -14.79 -19.34
C TYR A 72 6.75 -14.29 -20.54
N ALA A 73 6.35 -14.65 -21.77
CA ALA A 73 7.05 -14.21 -22.97
C ALA A 73 6.88 -12.70 -23.20
N TRP A 74 5.69 -12.17 -22.89
CA TRP A 74 5.47 -10.73 -22.88
C TRP A 74 6.31 -10.02 -21.81
N ALA A 75 6.36 -10.57 -20.59
CA ALA A 75 7.17 -10.01 -19.51
C ALA A 75 8.68 -9.96 -19.82
N LEU A 76 9.18 -10.88 -20.64
CA LEU A 76 10.57 -10.92 -21.10
C LEU A 76 10.82 -10.11 -22.38
N THR A 77 9.79 -9.45 -22.94
CA THR A 77 9.93 -8.64 -24.13
C THR A 77 10.65 -7.34 -23.78
N GLU A 78 11.83 -7.13 -24.35
CA GLU A 78 12.55 -5.85 -24.23
C GLU A 78 11.91 -4.78 -25.11
N TYR A 79 11.98 -3.51 -24.71
CA TYR A 79 11.47 -2.42 -25.53
C TYR A 79 12.24 -2.29 -26.85
N ARG A 80 11.53 -2.35 -27.98
CA ARG A 80 12.03 -1.99 -29.31
C ARG A 80 10.96 -1.19 -30.08
N PRO A 81 11.32 -0.27 -30.98
CA PRO A 81 10.35 0.55 -31.72
C PRO A 81 9.31 -0.26 -32.53
N ASP A 82 9.69 -1.47 -32.97
CA ASP A 82 8.91 -2.28 -33.91
C ASP A 82 8.46 -3.64 -33.32
N ASN A 83 8.28 -3.73 -32.00
CA ASN A 83 7.81 -4.97 -31.36
C ASN A 83 6.57 -4.77 -30.48
N ASP A 84 5.93 -5.89 -30.13
CA ASP A 84 4.74 -5.93 -29.27
C ASP A 84 5.09 -5.77 -27.77
N TYR A 85 6.02 -4.86 -27.45
CA TYR A 85 6.35 -4.50 -26.08
C TYR A 85 5.14 -3.89 -25.38
N TYR A 86 4.48 -2.92 -26.05
CA TYR A 86 3.19 -2.41 -25.61
C TYR A 86 2.07 -3.30 -26.14
N ARG A 87 1.11 -3.59 -25.28
CA ARG A 87 -0.07 -4.40 -25.60
C ARG A 87 -1.33 -3.76 -25.02
N SER A 88 -2.47 -4.07 -25.62
CA SER A 88 -3.77 -3.72 -25.04
C SER A 88 -4.15 -4.74 -23.98
N VAL A 89 -4.47 -4.30 -22.77
CA VAL A 89 -4.92 -5.15 -21.65
C VAL A 89 -6.32 -4.74 -21.23
N THR A 90 -7.27 -5.64 -21.40
CA THR A 90 -8.66 -5.47 -20.96
C THR A 90 -8.95 -6.38 -19.78
N VAL A 91 -9.46 -5.81 -18.69
CA VAL A 91 -9.98 -6.55 -17.53
C VAL A 91 -11.47 -6.30 -17.40
N GLN A 92 -12.25 -7.38 -17.46
CA GLN A 92 -13.70 -7.36 -17.35
C GLN A 92 -14.14 -8.04 -16.05
N ILE A 93 -15.08 -7.40 -15.36
CA ILE A 93 -15.75 -7.95 -14.19
C ILE A 93 -17.13 -8.40 -14.62
N VAL A 94 -17.42 -9.69 -14.50
CA VAL A 94 -18.66 -10.30 -14.95
C VAL A 94 -19.48 -10.80 -13.76
N ARG A 95 -20.77 -10.44 -13.74
CA ARG A 95 -21.75 -10.91 -12.75
C ARG A 95 -23.03 -11.31 -13.46
N HIS A 96 -23.46 -12.56 -13.27
CA HIS A 96 -24.62 -13.14 -13.96
C HIS A 96 -24.57 -12.92 -15.49
N GLU A 97 -23.45 -13.31 -16.11
CA GLU A 97 -23.21 -13.19 -17.56
C GLU A 97 -23.17 -11.76 -18.12
N LYS A 98 -23.27 -10.73 -17.27
CA LYS A 98 -23.15 -9.32 -17.65
C LYS A 98 -21.84 -8.73 -17.17
N THR A 99 -21.14 -8.04 -18.05
CA THR A 99 -19.99 -7.21 -17.67
C THR A 99 -20.48 -6.00 -16.90
N ILE A 100 -20.13 -5.93 -15.62
CA ILE A 100 -20.52 -4.82 -14.73
C ILE A 100 -19.47 -3.73 -14.66
N ARG A 101 -18.21 -4.04 -14.99
CA ARG A 101 -17.11 -3.08 -15.15
C ARG A 101 -16.12 -3.60 -16.17
N GLU A 102 -15.51 -2.69 -16.92
CA GLU A 102 -14.44 -2.98 -17.85
C GLU A 102 -13.40 -1.86 -17.76
N VAL A 103 -12.13 -2.23 -17.76
CA VAL A 103 -11.00 -1.30 -17.90
C VAL A 103 -10.07 -1.81 -18.99
N THR A 104 -9.70 -0.93 -19.92
CA THR A 104 -8.79 -1.24 -21.02
C THR A 104 -7.62 -0.27 -21.02
N PHE A 105 -6.43 -0.83 -20.82
CA PHE A 105 -5.14 -0.18 -20.97
C PHE A 105 -4.66 -0.43 -22.40
N THR A 106 -4.67 0.59 -23.26
CA THR A 106 -4.41 0.41 -24.70
C THR A 106 -2.93 0.27 -25.06
N HIS A 107 -2.04 0.80 -24.22
CA HIS A 107 -0.58 0.78 -24.41
C HIS A 107 0.08 0.36 -23.10
N ALA A 108 -0.32 -0.79 -22.59
CA ALA A 108 0.22 -1.34 -21.36
C ALA A 108 1.58 -2.00 -21.59
N TYR A 109 2.45 -1.95 -20.58
CA TYR A 109 3.67 -2.74 -20.51
C TYR A 109 3.72 -3.50 -19.18
N VAL A 110 4.44 -4.62 -19.15
CA VAL A 110 4.63 -5.40 -17.92
C VAL A 110 5.59 -4.67 -17.00
N HIS A 111 5.12 -4.35 -15.80
CA HIS A 111 5.95 -3.78 -14.73
C HIS A 111 6.48 -4.87 -13.80
N VAL A 112 5.63 -5.83 -13.44
CA VAL A 112 6.01 -7.02 -12.65
C VAL A 112 5.31 -8.23 -13.24
N TYR A 113 6.06 -9.33 -13.36
CA TYR A 113 5.48 -10.66 -13.62
C TYR A 113 6.20 -11.70 -12.77
N GLN A 114 5.43 -12.52 -12.08
CA GLN A 114 5.93 -13.65 -11.30
C GLN A 114 5.01 -14.84 -11.51
N GLU A 115 5.58 -16.03 -11.61
CA GLU A 115 4.81 -17.28 -11.70
C GLU A 115 5.50 -18.38 -10.91
N GLN A 116 4.71 -19.29 -10.34
CA GLN A 116 5.21 -20.46 -9.61
C GLN A 116 4.29 -21.67 -9.79
N VAL A 117 4.88 -22.85 -9.94
CA VAL A 117 4.13 -24.11 -10.04
C VAL A 117 3.85 -24.65 -8.65
N ASN A 118 2.56 -24.78 -8.31
CA ASN A 118 2.11 -25.46 -7.11
C ASN A 118 1.74 -26.91 -7.47
N GLY A 119 2.71 -27.83 -7.36
CA GLY A 119 2.54 -29.24 -7.70
C GLY A 119 1.50 -29.97 -6.84
N LEU A 120 1.23 -29.51 -5.62
CA LEU A 120 0.22 -30.11 -4.72
C LEU A 120 -1.19 -29.75 -5.15
N LYS A 121 -1.43 -28.48 -5.52
CA LYS A 121 -2.73 -28.03 -6.05
C LYS A 121 -2.92 -28.38 -7.53
N GLY A 122 -1.84 -28.67 -8.25
CA GLY A 122 -1.87 -28.89 -9.69
C GLY A 122 -2.18 -27.61 -10.48
N VAL A 123 -1.72 -26.45 -9.99
CA VAL A 123 -1.93 -25.13 -10.62
C VAL A 123 -0.61 -24.36 -10.78
N LEU A 124 -0.57 -23.43 -11.73
CA LEU A 124 0.41 -22.36 -11.86
C LEU A 124 -0.21 -21.10 -11.24
N GLU A 125 0.40 -20.58 -10.18
CA GLU A 125 0.00 -19.33 -9.55
C GLU A 125 0.80 -18.20 -10.23
N PHE A 126 0.14 -17.12 -10.65
CA PHE A 126 0.82 -15.99 -11.28
C PHE A 126 0.35 -14.64 -10.76
N GLU A 127 1.24 -13.66 -10.84
CA GLU A 127 0.99 -12.24 -10.58
C GLU A 127 1.48 -11.42 -11.77
N LEU A 128 0.60 -10.59 -12.31
CA LEU A 128 0.86 -9.68 -13.42
C LEU A 128 0.52 -8.26 -12.99
N VAL A 129 1.50 -7.35 -13.00
CA VAL A 129 1.29 -5.91 -12.83
C VAL A 129 1.64 -5.24 -14.14
N VAL A 130 0.68 -4.54 -14.74
CA VAL A 130 0.89 -3.76 -15.96
C VAL A 130 0.65 -2.29 -15.70
N ARG A 131 1.40 -1.43 -16.40
CA ARG A 131 1.25 0.03 -16.34
C ARG A 131 0.93 0.60 -17.71
N GLN A 132 0.15 1.67 -17.76
CA GLN A 132 -0.09 2.42 -19.00
C GLN A 132 1.15 3.25 -19.35
N ARG A 133 1.49 3.29 -20.64
CA ARG A 133 2.51 4.20 -21.16
C ARG A 133 2.14 5.67 -20.84
N ARG A 134 3.10 6.42 -20.32
CA ARG A 134 2.91 7.74 -19.70
C ARG A 134 2.38 8.85 -20.64
N ASP A 135 2.72 8.82 -21.91
CA ASP A 135 2.17 9.75 -22.92
C ASP A 135 0.83 9.27 -23.51
N GLN A 136 0.30 8.14 -23.02
CA GLN A 136 -0.95 7.51 -23.48
C GLN A 136 -1.97 7.33 -22.34
N LEU A 137 -1.89 8.09 -21.26
CA LEU A 137 -2.81 7.92 -20.12
C LEU A 137 -4.27 8.21 -20.48
N ASP A 138 -4.50 9.25 -21.31
CA ASP A 138 -5.84 9.63 -21.79
C ASP A 138 -6.49 8.57 -22.68
N SER A 139 -5.75 7.55 -23.09
CA SER A 139 -6.24 6.46 -23.94
C SER A 139 -6.76 5.26 -23.15
N ILE A 140 -6.72 5.29 -21.82
CA ILE A 140 -7.35 4.27 -20.97
C ILE A 140 -8.86 4.39 -21.09
N GLN A 141 -9.53 3.25 -21.27
CA GLN A 141 -10.98 3.20 -21.46
C GLN A 141 -11.64 2.55 -20.24
N PHE A 142 -12.67 3.20 -19.70
CA PHE A 142 -13.52 2.66 -18.64
C PHE A 142 -14.93 2.42 -19.19
N GLY A 143 -15.39 1.17 -19.14
CA GLY A 143 -16.74 0.79 -19.54
C GLY A 143 -17.70 0.71 -18.35
N SER A 144 -18.95 1.15 -18.56
CA SER A 144 -20.09 0.82 -17.68
C SER A 144 -21.34 0.46 -18.50
N VAL A 145 -22.10 -0.50 -17.93
CA VAL A 145 -23.48 -0.94 -18.19
C VAL A 145 -24.21 -0.36 -19.41
N GLU A 146 -24.74 -1.25 -20.27
CA GLU A 146 -25.69 -0.94 -21.34
C GLU A 146 -26.77 0.06 -20.89
N LYS A 147 -26.91 1.12 -21.69
CA LYS A 147 -27.95 2.16 -21.58
C LYS A 147 -29.34 1.52 -21.39
N ILE A 148 -29.94 1.71 -20.22
CA ILE A 148 -31.40 1.74 -20.12
C ILE A 148 -31.85 2.93 -20.96
N ARG A 149 -32.45 2.65 -22.12
CA ARG A 149 -33.14 3.64 -22.93
C ARG A 149 -34.37 4.10 -22.17
N GLU A 150 -34.35 5.28 -21.58
CA GLU A 150 -35.55 6.08 -21.42
C GLU A 150 -35.28 7.52 -21.86
N ASN A 151 -36.08 7.95 -22.83
CA ASN A 151 -36.21 9.32 -23.27
C ASN A 151 -36.58 10.21 -22.09
N GLU A 152 -35.96 11.38 -21.93
CA GLU A 152 -36.71 12.63 -21.76
C GLU A 152 -35.84 13.87 -21.96
N LYS A 153 -36.50 14.91 -22.48
CA LYS A 153 -35.95 16.11 -23.11
C LYS A 153 -35.66 17.23 -22.09
N ARG A 154 -34.60 17.99 -22.37
CA ARG A 154 -34.34 19.44 -22.08
C ARG A 154 -34.39 19.84 -20.59
N VAL A 155 -33.52 20.72 -20.09
CA VAL A 155 -33.55 22.17 -20.33
C VAL A 155 -32.17 22.80 -20.06
N SER A 156 -31.81 23.72 -20.97
CA SER A 156 -30.72 24.70 -20.89
C SER A 156 -31.05 25.86 -19.94
N ILE A 157 -30.10 26.32 -19.10
CA ILE A 157 -30.07 27.70 -18.62
C ILE A 157 -28.64 28.26 -18.67
N LEU A 158 -28.58 29.47 -19.20
CA LEU A 158 -27.46 30.34 -19.52
C LEU A 158 -26.75 30.95 -18.30
N SER A 159 -25.47 31.23 -18.53
CA SER A 159 -24.63 32.33 -18.04
C SER A 159 -25.26 33.38 -17.10
N ASN A 160 -24.60 33.63 -15.95
CA ASN A 160 -24.13 34.97 -15.58
C ASN A 160 -23.35 34.99 -14.25
N ALA A 161 -22.47 36.00 -14.17
CA ALA A 161 -21.74 36.55 -13.02
C ALA A 161 -20.42 35.84 -12.64
N SER A 162 -19.30 36.52 -12.37
CA SER A 162 -18.81 37.88 -12.64
C SER A 162 -17.34 37.88 -12.18
N LYS A 163 -16.47 38.58 -12.92
CA LYS A 163 -15.06 38.83 -12.55
C LYS A 163 -14.93 39.45 -11.15
N ILE A 164 -14.06 38.89 -10.33
CA ILE A 164 -13.37 39.60 -9.24
C ILE A 164 -11.89 39.19 -9.31
N GLU A 165 -11.03 40.17 -9.59
CA GLU A 165 -9.58 40.15 -9.36
C GLU A 165 -9.33 40.49 -7.88
N TYR A 166 -8.37 39.81 -7.22
CA TYR A 166 -7.14 40.42 -6.67
C TYR A 166 -6.35 39.54 -5.67
N TRP A 167 -5.02 39.69 -5.76
CA TRP A 167 -3.92 39.46 -4.79
C TRP A 167 -3.40 38.05 -4.49
N GLU A 168 -2.15 37.85 -4.95
CA GLU A 168 -1.13 36.97 -4.41
C GLU A 168 -0.80 37.32 -2.94
N GLN A 169 -0.85 36.33 -2.05
CA GLN A 169 0.18 36.17 -1.02
C GLN A 169 0.17 34.72 -0.50
N PHE A 170 1.38 34.17 -0.47
CA PHE A 170 1.81 32.84 -0.03
C PHE A 170 1.06 32.29 1.20
N ASP A 171 0.70 31.01 1.14
CA ASP A 171 1.27 30.01 2.07
C ASP A 171 1.07 28.59 1.54
N ASP A 172 2.20 27.92 1.33
CA ASP A 172 2.34 26.53 0.94
C ASP A 172 1.72 25.59 1.99
N TYR A 173 0.81 24.70 1.60
CA TYR A 173 0.54 23.51 2.41
C TYR A 173 0.12 22.30 1.58
N TYR A 174 1.07 21.36 1.46
CA TYR A 174 0.89 20.02 0.90
C TYR A 174 -0.09 19.18 1.72
N GLY A 175 -1.15 18.70 1.07
CA GLY A 175 -2.02 17.64 1.56
C GLY A 175 -2.40 16.70 0.42
N SER A 176 -1.66 15.59 0.26
CA SER A 176 -2.04 14.45 -0.57
C SER A 176 -3.15 13.68 0.13
N THR A 177 -4.37 13.71 -0.41
CA THR A 177 -5.48 12.87 0.06
C THR A 177 -5.40 11.50 -0.60
N THR A 178 -5.04 10.48 0.19
CA THR A 178 -5.08 9.08 -0.22
C THR A 178 -6.54 8.63 -0.36
N GLU A 179 -7.01 8.31 -1.56
CA GLU A 179 -8.33 7.67 -1.71
C GLU A 179 -8.28 6.23 -1.18
N ILE A 180 -9.07 5.96 -0.14
CA ILE A 180 -9.15 4.67 0.54
C ILE A 180 -10.12 3.75 -0.23
N HIS A 181 -9.60 2.67 -0.81
CA HIS A 181 -10.44 1.61 -1.37
C HIS A 181 -10.73 0.53 -0.31
N PRO A 182 -12.01 0.27 0.02
CA PRO A 182 -12.37 -0.76 0.99
C PRO A 182 -12.03 -2.17 0.47
N ILE A 183 -11.33 -2.94 1.28
CA ILE A 183 -11.12 -4.37 1.06
C ILE A 183 -12.41 -5.08 1.50
N ASN A 184 -13.17 -5.58 0.54
CA ASN A 184 -14.43 -6.27 0.83
C ASN A 184 -14.15 -7.70 1.35
N LYS A 185 -13.78 -7.80 2.63
CA LYS A 185 -13.59 -9.05 3.39
C LYS A 185 -14.70 -9.18 4.43
N ASP A 186 -15.22 -10.41 4.62
CA ASP A 186 -16.15 -10.70 5.71
C ASP A 186 -15.51 -10.30 7.06
N SER A 187 -16.18 -9.43 7.82
CA SER A 187 -15.65 -8.83 9.06
C SER A 187 -15.75 -9.71 10.29
N ILE A 188 -16.34 -10.91 10.17
CA ILE A 188 -16.56 -11.83 11.28
C ILE A 188 -15.22 -12.45 11.70
N GLY A 189 -14.88 -12.30 12.99
CA GLY A 189 -13.67 -12.87 13.56
C GLY A 189 -12.39 -12.13 13.18
N ARG A 190 -12.48 -10.83 12.89
CA ARG A 190 -11.34 -9.96 12.56
C ARG A 190 -11.38 -8.66 13.36
N ALA A 191 -10.24 -8.06 13.64
CA ALA A 191 -10.13 -6.80 14.34
C ALA A 191 -8.87 -6.01 13.94
N SER A 192 -8.94 -4.69 14.08
CA SER A 192 -7.80 -3.77 13.95
C SER A 192 -7.54 -3.05 15.27
N TYR A 193 -6.32 -2.57 15.48
CA TYR A 193 -5.90 -1.97 16.75
C TYR A 193 -5.09 -0.69 16.53
N ILE A 194 -5.33 0.32 17.36
CA ILE A 194 -4.58 1.59 17.35
C ILE A 194 -3.95 1.78 18.71
N PHE A 195 -2.62 1.83 18.77
CA PHE A 195 -1.87 2.20 19.97
C PHE A 195 -1.41 3.63 19.81
N TYR A 196 -1.70 4.47 20.80
CA TYR A 196 -1.36 5.88 20.71
C TYR A 196 -1.05 6.47 22.07
N GLU A 197 -0.10 7.40 22.11
CA GLU A 197 0.08 8.28 23.26
C GLU A 197 -1.03 9.37 23.21
N PRO A 198 -1.86 9.50 24.25
CA PRO A 198 -3.08 10.28 24.19
C PRO A 198 -2.88 11.80 24.20
N THR A 199 -1.75 12.29 24.70
CA THR A 199 -1.46 13.73 24.79
C THR A 199 -1.29 14.34 23.41
N ASP A 200 -0.49 13.72 22.56
CA ASP A 200 -0.11 14.28 21.25
C ASP A 200 -0.92 13.71 20.09
N TRP A 201 -1.42 12.47 20.21
CA TRP A 201 -1.92 11.70 19.06
C TRP A 201 -3.40 11.34 19.09
N SER A 202 -4.19 11.86 20.05
CA SER A 202 -5.61 11.48 20.20
C SER A 202 -6.45 11.71 18.93
N ASP A 203 -6.25 12.81 18.22
CA ASP A 203 -7.06 13.13 17.03
C ASP A 203 -6.59 12.37 15.79
N GLN A 204 -5.28 12.17 15.65
CA GLN A 204 -4.66 11.35 14.61
C GLN A 204 -5.06 9.89 14.77
N ALA A 205 -5.14 9.40 16.02
CA ALA A 205 -5.58 8.04 16.33
C ALA A 205 -7.04 7.81 15.95
N LYS A 206 -7.94 8.80 16.15
CA LYS A 206 -9.33 8.72 15.67
C LYS A 206 -9.40 8.67 14.15
N SER A 207 -8.64 9.53 13.47
CA SER A 207 -8.56 9.54 12.01
C SER A 207 -8.03 8.22 11.44
N GLU A 208 -7.02 7.64 12.09
CA GLU A 208 -6.48 6.35 11.70
C GLU A 208 -7.47 5.22 11.98
N ALA A 209 -8.24 5.27 13.07
CA ALA A 209 -9.30 4.31 13.35
C ALA A 209 -10.40 4.34 12.27
N ASP A 210 -10.84 5.53 11.85
CA ASP A 210 -11.80 5.69 10.76
C ASP A 210 -11.25 5.13 9.44
N LYS A 211 -9.96 5.36 9.16
CA LYS A 211 -9.28 4.81 7.99
C LYS A 211 -9.23 3.27 8.04
N LEU A 212 -8.78 2.66 9.14
CA LEU A 212 -8.72 1.20 9.25
C LEU A 212 -10.12 0.58 9.17
N SER A 213 -11.13 1.20 9.78
CA SER A 213 -12.51 0.74 9.68
C SER A 213 -13.01 0.73 8.23
N LYS A 214 -12.69 1.78 7.45
CA LYS A 214 -13.02 1.84 6.01
C LYS A 214 -12.23 0.84 5.18
N ILE A 215 -10.94 0.62 5.46
CA ILE A 215 -10.08 -0.31 4.73
C ILE A 215 -10.54 -1.75 4.95
N TYR A 216 -10.75 -2.15 6.21
CA TYR A 216 -10.91 -3.55 6.58
C TYR A 216 -12.36 -3.97 6.85
N GLY A 217 -13.25 -3.01 7.15
CA GLY A 217 -14.62 -3.31 7.58
C GLY A 217 -14.71 -4.02 8.93
N SER A 218 -13.58 -4.21 9.63
CA SER A 218 -13.49 -4.85 10.94
C SER A 218 -13.68 -3.84 12.08
N PRO A 219 -14.12 -4.27 13.28
CA PRO A 219 -13.99 -3.48 14.51
C PRO A 219 -12.57 -2.94 14.70
N VAL A 220 -12.47 -1.72 15.22
CA VAL A 220 -11.18 -1.06 15.52
C VAL A 220 -11.13 -0.73 17.01
N HIS A 221 -10.11 -1.24 17.70
CA HIS A 221 -9.87 -1.00 19.11
C HIS A 221 -8.81 0.08 19.28
N MET A 222 -9.19 1.21 19.87
CA MET A 222 -8.25 2.27 20.25
C MET A 222 -7.74 2.02 21.67
N ILE A 223 -6.43 1.93 21.81
CA ILE A 223 -5.74 1.62 23.06
C ILE A 223 -4.82 2.80 23.40
N SER A 224 -5.26 3.59 24.39
CA SER A 224 -4.46 4.69 24.94
C SER A 224 -3.30 4.13 25.75
N ILE A 225 -2.09 4.60 25.47
CA ILE A 225 -0.85 4.16 26.10
C ILE A 225 -0.24 5.32 26.87
N SER A 226 -0.19 5.19 28.20
CA SER A 226 0.45 6.20 29.06
C SER A 226 1.81 5.73 29.60
N ASN A 227 2.06 4.42 29.57
CA ASN A 227 3.30 3.82 30.05
C ASN A 227 3.59 2.49 29.32
N ILE A 228 4.77 1.91 29.59
CA ILE A 228 5.24 0.68 28.95
C ILE A 228 4.39 -0.54 29.31
N ASN A 229 3.81 -0.60 30.51
CA ASN A 229 2.95 -1.72 30.90
C ASN A 229 1.63 -1.67 30.14
N ASP A 230 1.07 -0.49 29.88
CA ASP A 230 -0.11 -0.32 29.03
C ASP A 230 0.19 -0.85 27.62
N PHE A 231 1.35 -0.48 27.06
CA PHE A 231 1.77 -0.95 25.74
C PHE A 231 1.88 -2.47 25.69
N VAL A 232 2.63 -3.06 26.62
CA VAL A 232 2.87 -4.51 26.66
C VAL A 232 1.56 -5.27 26.87
N SER A 233 0.71 -4.80 27.80
CA SER A 233 -0.57 -5.46 28.09
C SER A 233 -1.54 -5.34 26.92
N GLY A 234 -1.62 -4.17 26.28
CA GLY A 234 -2.45 -3.95 25.09
C GLY A 234 -1.96 -4.77 23.90
N TRP A 235 -0.64 -4.83 23.68
CA TRP A 235 -0.07 -5.63 22.59
C TRP A 235 -0.39 -7.11 22.82
N ASN A 236 -0.12 -7.62 24.02
CA ASN A 236 -0.30 -9.03 24.34
C ASN A 236 -1.77 -9.46 24.33
N SER A 237 -2.73 -8.55 24.59
CA SER A 237 -4.16 -8.86 24.52
C SER A 237 -4.74 -8.85 23.10
N MET A 238 -4.02 -8.33 22.09
CA MET A 238 -4.49 -8.33 20.70
C MET A 238 -4.77 -9.74 20.17
N GLY A 239 -5.78 -9.85 19.30
CA GLY A 239 -6.20 -11.11 18.68
C GLY A 239 -7.18 -11.92 19.52
N ILE A 240 -7.73 -11.32 20.58
CA ILE A 240 -8.75 -11.91 21.44
C ILE A 240 -9.92 -10.92 21.54
N ASP A 241 -11.13 -11.41 21.30
CA ASP A 241 -12.39 -10.70 21.53
C ASP A 241 -13.31 -11.58 22.40
N GLY A 242 -13.45 -11.22 23.68
CA GLY A 242 -14.04 -12.06 24.71
C GLY A 242 -13.28 -13.39 24.86
N GLU A 243 -13.95 -14.52 24.61
CA GLU A 243 -13.35 -15.85 24.63
C GLU A 243 -12.86 -16.32 23.24
N SER A 244 -13.12 -15.53 22.20
CA SER A 244 -12.85 -15.90 20.81
C SER A 244 -11.52 -15.34 20.32
N LYS A 245 -10.77 -16.15 19.55
CA LYS A 245 -9.62 -15.65 18.80
C LYS A 245 -10.09 -14.92 17.55
N VAL A 246 -9.49 -13.77 17.26
CA VAL A 246 -9.76 -12.97 16.07
C VAL A 246 -8.48 -12.74 15.28
N ASN A 247 -8.61 -12.67 13.95
CA ASN A 247 -7.50 -12.31 13.07
C ASN A 247 -7.21 -10.82 13.18
N ILE A 248 -5.93 -10.44 13.16
CA ILE A 248 -5.52 -9.05 13.26
C ILE A 248 -5.30 -8.48 11.85
N ASP A 249 -6.15 -7.55 11.45
CA ASP A 249 -6.09 -6.85 10.17
C ASP A 249 -4.98 -5.78 10.18
N GLY A 250 -5.30 -4.60 10.71
CA GLY A 250 -4.38 -3.47 10.82
C GLY A 250 -3.99 -3.21 12.26
N VAL A 251 -2.72 -2.90 12.50
CA VAL A 251 -2.24 -2.31 13.75
C VAL A 251 -1.54 -1.00 13.43
N SER A 252 -1.87 0.10 14.11
CA SER A 252 -1.15 1.37 13.95
C SER A 252 -0.56 1.82 15.29
N LEU A 253 0.71 2.23 15.27
CA LEU A 253 1.45 2.74 16.42
C LEU A 253 1.73 4.23 16.22
N LEU A 254 1.08 5.10 16.99
CA LEU A 254 1.22 6.56 16.91
C LEU A 254 1.99 7.07 18.12
N PHE A 255 3.30 7.29 17.93
CA PHE A 255 4.22 7.69 18.99
C PHE A 255 5.33 8.56 18.42
N HIS A 256 6.01 9.30 19.28
CA HIS A 256 7.34 9.82 18.93
C HIS A 256 8.35 8.66 18.84
N GLY A 257 9.44 8.86 18.10
CA GLY A 257 10.44 7.83 17.95
C GLY A 257 11.69 8.25 17.20
N HIS A 258 12.62 7.32 17.14
CA HIS A 258 13.90 7.39 16.44
C HIS A 258 14.10 6.06 15.68
N PRO A 259 15.19 5.87 14.91
CA PRO A 259 15.39 4.64 14.15
C PRO A 259 15.25 3.35 14.99
N THR A 260 15.81 3.33 16.20
CA THR A 260 15.94 2.12 17.03
C THR A 260 15.05 2.12 18.28
N THR A 261 14.22 3.15 18.43
CA THR A 261 13.50 3.42 19.68
C THR A 261 12.12 4.01 19.41
N VAL A 262 11.09 3.49 20.08
CA VAL A 262 9.76 4.14 20.16
C VAL A 262 9.64 4.77 21.55
N ILE A 263 9.23 6.04 21.61
CA ILE A 263 9.05 6.78 22.85
C ILE A 263 7.63 6.55 23.33
N ILE A 264 7.48 5.76 24.39
CA ILE A 264 6.18 5.39 24.96
C ILE A 264 5.69 6.45 25.93
N HIS A 265 6.62 6.97 26.74
CA HIS A 265 6.33 8.02 27.69
C HIS A 265 7.55 8.93 27.79
N TYR A 266 7.33 10.23 27.60
CA TYR A 266 8.35 11.24 27.80
C TYR A 266 8.15 11.88 29.18
N ASP A 267 9.11 11.63 30.06
CA ASP A 267 9.21 12.22 31.39
C ASP A 267 10.69 12.52 31.64
N GLU A 268 11.02 13.67 32.22
CA GLU A 268 12.42 14.09 32.41
C GLU A 268 13.17 13.19 33.40
N GLU A 269 12.47 12.55 34.33
CA GLU A 269 13.04 11.72 35.39
C GLU A 269 12.95 10.22 35.05
N ASN A 270 11.86 9.78 34.40
CA ASN A 270 11.59 8.37 34.13
C ASN A 270 10.98 8.14 32.73
N PRO A 271 11.75 8.41 31.65
CA PRO A 271 11.27 8.18 30.31
C PRO A 271 11.17 6.67 30.01
N GLN A 272 10.20 6.28 29.18
CA GLN A 272 9.94 4.89 28.86
C GLN A 272 9.94 4.65 27.36
N TYR A 273 10.58 3.55 26.95
CA TYR A 273 10.88 3.27 25.56
C TYR A 273 10.63 1.80 25.20
N LEU A 274 10.24 1.57 23.95
CA LEU A 274 10.54 0.31 23.26
C LEU A 274 11.86 0.46 22.53
N THR A 275 12.64 -0.62 22.46
CA THR A 275 13.91 -0.64 21.73
C THR A 275 14.05 -1.86 20.83
N THR A 276 14.82 -1.72 19.75
CA THR A 276 15.24 -2.83 18.91
C THR A 276 16.46 -3.58 19.47
N ASN A 277 17.07 -3.08 20.54
CA ASN A 277 18.24 -3.67 21.18
C ASN A 277 17.87 -4.81 22.15
N PRO A 278 18.33 -6.06 21.92
CA PRO A 278 18.03 -7.21 22.77
C PRO A 278 18.49 -7.07 24.23
N LYS A 279 19.42 -6.16 24.52
CA LYS A 279 19.91 -5.89 25.88
C LYS A 279 18.93 -5.08 26.73
N GLY A 280 17.82 -4.62 26.16
CA GLY A 280 16.82 -3.82 26.89
C GLY A 280 17.32 -2.42 27.25
N LYS A 281 18.03 -1.78 26.30
CA LYS A 281 18.53 -0.41 26.43
C LYS A 281 18.44 0.31 25.09
N THR A 282 18.11 1.60 25.08
CA THR A 282 18.18 2.45 23.89
C THR A 282 19.61 2.41 23.31
N ASP A 283 19.74 2.42 21.99
CA ASP A 283 21.06 2.44 21.33
C ASP A 283 21.71 3.82 21.42
N GLU A 284 20.90 4.87 21.59
CA GLU A 284 21.31 6.27 21.57
C GLU A 284 21.92 6.73 22.89
N SER A 285 21.29 6.38 24.02
CA SER A 285 21.65 6.86 25.35
C SER A 285 21.97 5.75 26.35
N GLY A 286 21.71 4.49 26.01
CA GLY A 286 21.85 3.36 26.94
C GLY A 286 20.81 3.35 28.06
N THR A 287 19.73 4.14 27.93
CA THR A 287 18.63 4.20 28.90
C THR A 287 17.89 2.87 28.91
N PRO A 288 17.48 2.33 30.08
CA PRO A 288 16.66 1.13 30.14
C PRO A 288 15.42 1.23 29.25
N ALA A 289 15.14 0.17 28.48
CA ALA A 289 14.06 0.14 27.51
C ALA A 289 13.52 -1.29 27.38
N TYR A 290 12.26 -1.43 26.98
CA TYR A 290 11.66 -2.74 26.75
C TYR A 290 12.00 -3.23 25.34
N TYR A 291 12.64 -4.39 25.23
CA TYR A 291 13.01 -4.96 23.94
C TYR A 291 11.76 -5.47 23.19
N ILE A 292 11.56 -5.01 21.96
CA ILE A 292 10.42 -5.39 21.10
C ILE A 292 10.31 -6.92 20.95
N GLY A 293 11.43 -7.65 20.90
CA GLY A 293 11.40 -9.11 20.79
C GLY A 293 10.96 -9.87 22.04
N LYS A 294 10.58 -9.17 23.12
CA LYS A 294 9.94 -9.77 24.32
C LYS A 294 8.41 -9.70 24.28
N LEU A 295 7.83 -8.96 23.33
CA LEU A 295 6.38 -8.90 23.14
C LEU A 295 5.87 -10.27 22.67
N ASP A 296 4.60 -10.57 22.96
CA ASP A 296 3.97 -11.77 22.40
C ASP A 296 3.94 -11.69 20.88
N THR A 297 4.38 -12.76 20.22
CA THR A 297 4.34 -12.87 18.76
C THR A 297 2.91 -12.81 18.26
N LYS A 298 2.65 -11.92 17.29
CA LYS A 298 1.35 -11.75 16.65
C LYS A 298 1.41 -12.08 15.16
N THR A 299 0.29 -12.56 14.62
CA THR A 299 0.06 -12.64 13.18
C THR A 299 -0.80 -11.45 12.76
N ILE A 300 -0.26 -10.58 11.91
CA ILE A 300 -0.86 -9.29 11.55
C ILE A 300 -0.82 -9.12 10.03
N ASP A 301 -1.92 -8.69 9.40
CA ASP A 301 -1.92 -8.40 7.97
C ASP A 301 -1.06 -7.14 7.68
N GLN A 302 -1.30 -6.03 8.38
CA GLN A 302 -0.52 -4.80 8.20
C GLN A 302 -0.21 -4.10 9.52
N LEU A 303 1.05 -3.70 9.73
CA LEU A 303 1.48 -2.86 10.85
C LEU A 303 1.96 -1.51 10.34
N TYR A 304 1.46 -0.42 10.91
CA TYR A 304 1.95 0.93 10.66
C TYR A 304 2.73 1.44 11.87
N VAL A 305 3.99 1.80 11.65
CA VAL A 305 4.88 2.38 12.65
C VAL A 305 4.98 3.88 12.37
N TRP A 306 3.99 4.62 12.87
CA TRP A 306 3.88 6.08 12.73
C TRP A 306 4.77 6.79 13.75
N THR A 307 6.08 6.58 13.63
CA THR A 307 7.11 7.26 14.42
C THR A 307 8.12 7.91 13.50
N CYS A 308 8.73 9.02 13.94
CA CYS A 308 9.87 9.58 13.23
C CYS A 308 10.95 8.50 13.08
N ASN A 309 11.49 8.37 11.86
CA ASN A 309 12.58 7.45 11.53
C ASN A 309 12.31 5.94 11.78
N GLY A 310 11.08 5.51 12.11
CA GLY A 310 10.80 4.11 12.43
C GLY A 310 11.08 3.12 11.29
N GLY A 311 11.07 3.61 10.05
CA GLY A 311 11.44 2.89 8.83
C GLY A 311 12.74 3.38 8.19
N ASN A 312 13.64 4.03 8.95
CA ASN A 312 14.86 4.64 8.39
C ASN A 312 15.78 3.60 7.73
N ILE A 313 16.10 3.81 6.46
CA ILE A 313 16.86 2.85 5.63
C ILE A 313 18.38 2.90 5.86
N ASP A 314 18.88 3.80 6.69
CA ASP A 314 20.27 3.73 7.16
C ASP A 314 20.42 2.71 8.32
N TYR A 315 19.30 2.10 8.73
CA TYR A 315 19.17 1.13 9.81
C TYR A 315 18.43 -0.15 9.37
N LEU A 316 18.59 -0.58 8.10
CA LEU A 316 17.91 -1.76 7.52
C LEU A 316 18.01 -3.06 8.33
N LYS A 317 19.01 -3.17 9.22
CA LYS A 317 19.18 -4.36 10.04
C LYS A 317 18.35 -4.34 11.32
N ASN A 318 18.03 -3.16 11.85
CA ASN A 318 17.53 -2.99 13.22
C ASN A 318 16.68 -1.73 13.47
N ASN A 319 16.08 -1.09 12.47
CA ASN A 319 15.07 -0.07 12.73
C ASN A 319 13.80 -0.69 13.36
N THR A 320 12.92 0.13 13.94
CA THR A 320 11.74 -0.35 14.67
C THR A 320 10.80 -1.17 13.76
N ALA A 321 10.58 -0.76 12.51
CA ALA A 321 9.79 -1.52 11.54
C ALA A 321 10.36 -2.93 11.31
N VAL A 322 11.67 -3.04 11.08
CA VAL A 322 12.39 -4.31 10.93
C VAL A 322 12.33 -5.15 12.21
N ALA A 323 12.44 -4.53 13.38
CA ALA A 323 12.34 -5.24 14.65
C ALA A 323 10.95 -5.83 14.87
N PHE A 324 9.87 -5.10 14.56
CA PHE A 324 8.52 -5.66 14.61
C PHE A 324 8.35 -6.80 13.60
N ALA A 325 8.78 -6.60 12.35
CA ALA A 325 8.70 -7.63 11.30
C ALA A 325 9.45 -8.92 11.67
N LYS A 326 10.61 -8.82 12.32
CA LYS A 326 11.42 -9.99 12.72
C LYS A 326 10.82 -10.78 13.89
N ASN A 327 10.17 -10.11 14.83
CA ASN A 327 9.66 -10.73 16.07
C ASN A 327 8.18 -11.13 16.00
N ASN A 328 7.53 -10.92 14.85
CA ASN A 328 6.12 -11.20 14.61
C ASN A 328 5.90 -11.80 13.22
N GLU A 329 4.73 -12.39 12.97
CA GLU A 329 4.31 -12.84 11.64
C GLU A 329 3.46 -11.77 10.96
N ILE A 330 4.12 -10.71 10.50
CA ILE A 330 3.48 -9.57 9.85
C ILE A 330 3.70 -9.65 8.34
N LYS A 331 2.63 -9.55 7.54
CA LYS A 331 2.78 -9.57 6.07
C LYS A 331 3.50 -8.32 5.58
N THR A 332 3.08 -7.17 6.09
CA THR A 332 3.63 -5.87 5.69
C THR A 332 3.78 -4.94 6.90
N VAL A 333 4.96 -4.33 7.05
CA VAL A 333 5.19 -3.24 8.02
C VAL A 333 5.47 -1.96 7.25
N ILE A 334 4.72 -0.89 7.53
CA ILE A 334 4.97 0.44 6.98
C ILE A 334 5.64 1.29 8.06
N GLY A 335 6.73 1.96 7.72
CA GLY A 335 7.42 2.89 8.62
C GLY A 335 7.92 4.12 7.87
N TRP A 336 8.40 5.12 8.61
CA TRP A 336 8.92 6.36 8.03
C TRP A 336 10.44 6.45 8.05
N ASP A 337 11.04 6.70 6.90
CA ASP A 337 12.40 7.16 6.73
C ASP A 337 12.43 8.70 6.72
N GLY A 338 12.86 9.29 7.84
CA GLY A 338 12.81 10.73 8.08
C GLY A 338 11.83 11.13 9.19
N GLU A 339 11.82 12.43 9.48
CA GLU A 339 10.89 13.03 10.44
C GLU A 339 9.46 12.99 9.88
N LEU A 340 8.52 12.56 10.73
CA LEU A 340 7.10 12.43 10.43
C LEU A 340 6.35 13.69 10.88
N SER A 341 5.31 14.06 10.15
CA SER A 341 4.35 15.08 10.55
C SER A 341 2.96 14.68 10.07
N TRP A 342 1.93 15.36 10.57
CA TRP A 342 0.56 15.11 10.16
C TRP A 342 -0.03 16.37 9.55
N THR A 343 -0.75 16.19 8.43
CA THR A 343 -1.56 17.24 7.83
C THR A 343 -3.01 17.01 8.23
N LYS A 344 -3.61 18.02 8.87
CA LYS A 344 -5.06 18.06 9.10
C LYS A 344 -5.75 18.50 7.81
N LEU A 345 -6.66 17.68 7.32
CA LEU A 345 -7.45 17.92 6.12
C LEU A 345 -8.71 18.74 6.46
N LEU A 346 -9.36 19.28 5.43
CA LEU A 346 -10.56 20.12 5.58
C LEU A 346 -11.75 19.38 6.22
N ASP A 347 -11.82 18.06 6.05
CA ASP A 347 -12.83 17.20 6.68
C ASP A 347 -12.51 16.85 8.14
N GLY A 348 -11.42 17.40 8.69
CA GLY A 348 -10.97 17.19 10.06
C GLY A 348 -10.11 15.94 10.26
N THR A 349 -9.92 15.12 9.23
CA THR A 349 -9.05 13.93 9.29
C THR A 349 -7.56 14.31 9.21
N TYR A 350 -6.69 13.39 9.61
CA TYR A 350 -5.24 13.56 9.59
C TYR A 350 -4.58 12.55 8.67
N THR A 351 -3.63 13.02 7.86
CA THR A 351 -2.82 12.17 6.99
C THR A 351 -1.34 12.30 7.36
N PRO A 352 -0.61 11.18 7.55
CA PRO A 352 0.82 11.22 7.82
C PRO A 352 1.58 11.71 6.58
N ARG A 353 2.63 12.50 6.80
CA ARG A 353 3.50 13.01 5.73
C ARG A 353 4.92 13.17 6.22
N ARG A 354 5.85 13.32 5.28
CA ARG A 354 7.19 13.78 5.59
C ARG A 354 7.14 15.18 6.21
N SER A 355 7.82 15.38 7.33
CA SER A 355 8.02 16.72 7.89
C SER A 355 8.80 17.60 6.92
N LEU A 356 8.50 18.90 6.92
CA LEU A 356 9.35 19.88 6.22
C LEU A 356 10.65 20.11 6.98
N ASN A 357 10.64 19.89 8.30
CA ASN A 357 11.82 19.97 9.14
C ASN A 357 12.45 18.58 9.27
N GLN A 358 13.58 18.38 8.58
CA GLN A 358 14.37 17.13 8.60
C GLN A 358 15.68 17.30 9.37
N HIS A 359 15.74 18.26 10.29
CA HIS A 359 16.97 18.61 11.00
C HIS A 359 17.60 17.44 11.75
N ASP A 360 16.81 16.72 12.53
CA ASP A 360 17.30 15.59 13.34
C ASP A 360 17.64 14.38 12.47
N PHE A 361 16.90 14.13 11.38
CA PHE A 361 17.31 13.18 10.36
C PHE A 361 18.75 13.46 9.88
N PHE A 362 19.04 14.67 9.40
CA PHE A 362 20.38 14.98 8.87
C PHE A 362 21.47 15.04 9.93
N LYS A 363 21.16 15.54 11.13
CA LYS A 363 22.17 15.72 12.18
C LYS A 363 22.48 14.46 12.97
N ARG A 364 21.52 13.55 13.12
CA ARG A 364 21.61 12.44 14.08
C ARG A 364 21.39 11.08 13.44
N TRP A 365 20.48 10.96 12.47
CA TRP A 365 19.97 9.66 12.03
C TRP A 365 20.35 9.28 10.60
N SER A 366 20.96 10.19 9.85
CA SER A 366 21.47 9.91 8.51
C SER A 366 22.91 9.40 8.62
N LYS A 367 23.17 8.21 8.06
CA LYS A 367 24.51 7.63 7.86
C LYS A 367 25.00 7.79 6.43
N SER A 368 24.16 8.27 5.53
CA SER A 368 24.48 8.47 4.11
C SER A 368 23.93 9.81 3.61
N LEU A 369 24.67 10.51 2.74
CA LEU A 369 24.24 11.81 2.23
C LEU A 369 23.08 11.64 1.23
N ARG A 370 21.86 11.59 1.74
CA ARG A 370 20.62 11.44 0.96
C ARG A 370 19.47 12.17 1.62
N MET A 371 18.45 12.48 0.84
CA MET A 371 17.17 12.93 1.39
C MET A 371 16.43 11.75 2.04
N PRO A 372 15.65 12.00 3.10
CA PRO A 372 14.71 11.00 3.60
C PRO A 372 13.66 10.70 2.53
N ILE A 373 13.48 9.42 2.22
CA ILE A 373 12.58 8.95 1.16
C ILE A 373 11.15 9.16 1.59
N GLY A 374 10.85 8.68 2.78
CA GLY A 374 9.59 8.86 3.42
C GLY A 374 8.92 7.57 3.83
N GLU A 375 7.69 7.32 3.36
CA GLU A 375 7.01 6.06 3.67
C GLU A 375 7.78 4.90 3.03
N ILE A 376 8.14 3.91 3.84
CA ILE A 376 8.83 2.69 3.43
C ILE A 376 7.97 1.50 3.83
N THR A 377 7.80 0.57 2.89
CA THR A 377 7.16 -0.72 3.11
C THR A 377 8.21 -1.78 3.40
N TYR A 378 7.99 -2.65 4.37
CA TYR A 378 8.85 -3.77 4.71
C TYR A 378 8.07 -5.07 4.61
N THR A 379 8.61 -6.05 3.89
CA THR A 379 8.03 -7.39 3.76
C THR A 379 9.05 -8.46 4.14
N LYS A 380 8.57 -9.58 4.67
CA LYS A 380 9.40 -10.74 5.04
C LYS A 380 9.36 -11.76 3.91
N ASP A 381 10.53 -12.17 3.41
CA ASP A 381 10.62 -13.26 2.44
C ASP A 381 10.46 -14.64 3.10
N ILE A 382 10.41 -15.70 2.28
CA ILE A 382 10.27 -17.08 2.74
C ILE A 382 11.41 -17.57 3.66
N LYS A 383 12.56 -16.88 3.68
CA LYS A 383 13.71 -17.18 4.55
C LYS A 383 13.70 -16.33 5.82
N GLY A 384 12.70 -15.49 6.03
CA GLY A 384 12.60 -14.60 7.17
C GLY A 384 13.41 -13.31 7.02
N ILE A 385 13.97 -13.01 5.84
CA ILE A 385 14.72 -11.78 5.59
C ILE A 385 13.71 -10.67 5.32
N VAL A 386 13.90 -9.53 6.00
CA VAL A 386 13.04 -8.36 5.85
C VAL A 386 13.63 -7.44 4.79
N TRP A 387 12.85 -7.18 3.74
CA TRP A 387 13.23 -6.34 2.62
C TRP A 387 12.43 -5.03 2.65
N PRO A 388 13.10 -3.88 2.54
CA PRO A 388 12.42 -2.61 2.31
C PRO A 388 12.02 -2.50 0.83
N TYR A 389 10.89 -1.86 0.60
CA TYR A 389 10.37 -1.44 -0.69
C TYR A 389 9.88 0.00 -0.53
N TRP A 390 10.26 0.86 -1.46
CA TRP A 390 9.77 2.22 -1.52
C TRP A 390 9.75 2.66 -2.97
N ASP A 391 8.77 3.46 -3.33
CA ASP A 391 8.77 4.09 -4.65
C ASP A 391 9.78 5.24 -4.61
N THR A 392 10.89 5.10 -5.32
CA THR A 392 11.72 6.27 -5.66
C THR A 392 10.99 7.05 -6.74
N PRO A 393 10.63 8.32 -6.52
CA PRO A 393 10.34 9.20 -7.64
C PRO A 393 11.58 9.18 -8.54
N GLY A 394 11.40 8.83 -9.82
CA GLY A 394 12.50 8.73 -10.77
C GLY A 394 13.41 9.96 -10.72
N SER A 395 14.72 9.70 -10.66
CA SER A 395 15.79 10.67 -10.82
C SER A 395 15.72 11.43 -12.14
#